data_AF-A0A1Y3ESR7-F1
#
_entry.id   AF-A0A1Y3ESR7-F1
#
_cell.length_a   1.000
_cell.length_b   1.000
_cell.length_c   1.000
_cell.angle_alpha   90.00
_cell.angle_beta   90.00
_cell.angle_gamma   90.00
#
_symmetry.space_group_name_H-M   'P 1'
#
loop_
_entity.id
_entity.type
_entity.pdbx_description
1 polymer ?
#
loop_
_entity_poly.entity_id
_entity_poly.type
_entity_poly.pdbx_seq_one_letter_code
_entity_poly.pdbx_strand_id
1 'polypeptide(L)'
;MTEKPKVYSRYYEQWNILLKQMLTFTKSEMKTFAAQGNLRGNSFRSIYWRVFLECFPTNFKHWSAALEKSRQTYTSLHKEVILGDPRSAQISGDLQIDNPLSLHEKSTWRIYFSNQELLSKIRQDVTRT
;
A
#
# COMPACT_ATOMS: atom_id res chain seq x y z
N MET A 1 14.51 35.88 -22.59
CA MET A 1 14.07 34.47 -22.73
C MET A 1 14.92 33.63 -21.79
N THR A 2 14.39 33.24 -20.64
CA THR A 2 15.10 32.42 -19.64
C THR A 2 15.04 30.95 -20.08
N GLU A 3 16.17 30.38 -20.50
CA GLU A 3 16.32 28.94 -20.73
C GLU A 3 15.94 28.18 -19.46
N LYS A 4 14.87 27.39 -19.53
CA LYS A 4 14.49 26.50 -18.42
C LYS A 4 15.56 25.40 -18.30
N PRO A 5 15.99 25.03 -17.08
CA PRO A 5 17.04 24.03 -16.90
C PRO A 5 16.65 22.70 -17.57
N LYS A 6 17.54 22.12 -18.38
CA LYS A 6 17.36 20.86 -19.14
C LYS A 6 16.74 19.71 -18.33
N VAL A 7 16.98 19.67 -17.02
CA VAL A 7 16.46 18.65 -16.08
C VAL A 7 14.91 18.64 -16.04
N TYR A 8 14.27 19.82 -16.08
CA TYR A 8 12.81 19.91 -16.08
C TYR A 8 12.20 19.39 -17.39
N SER A 9 12.93 19.47 -18.50
CA SER A 9 12.46 18.98 -19.81
C SER A 9 12.29 17.47 -19.80
N ARG A 10 13.32 16.72 -19.39
CA ARG A 10 13.31 15.26 -19.44
C ARG A 10 12.27 14.64 -18.51
N TYR A 11 12.13 15.16 -17.29
CA TYR A 11 11.11 14.68 -16.34
C TYR A 11 9.70 14.92 -16.88
N TYR A 12 9.44 16.11 -17.43
CA TYR A 12 8.16 16.47 -18.03
C TYR A 12 7.84 15.62 -19.28
N GLU A 13 8.84 15.38 -20.13
CA GLU A 13 8.71 14.47 -21.29
C GLU A 13 8.36 13.04 -20.86
N GLN A 14 9.07 12.50 -19.87
CA GLN A 14 8.79 11.18 -19.31
C GLN A 14 7.37 11.10 -18.72
N TRP A 15 6.89 12.18 -18.09
CA TRP A 15 5.54 12.26 -17.55
C TRP A 15 4.48 12.24 -18.65
N ASN A 16 4.67 13.01 -19.72
CA ASN A 16 3.73 13.02 -20.85
C ASN A 16 3.70 11.67 -21.57
N ILE A 17 4.85 11.00 -21.73
CA ILE A 17 4.93 9.65 -22.28
C ILE A 17 4.13 8.67 -21.41
N LEU A 18 4.32 8.71 -20.10
CA LEU A 18 3.55 7.91 -19.14
C LEU A 18 2.05 8.12 -19.32
N LEU A 19 1.58 9.37 -19.30
CA LEU A 19 0.15 9.67 -19.43
C LEU A 19 -0.43 9.18 -20.75
N LYS A 20 0.30 9.36 -21.86
CA LYS A 20 -0.10 8.84 -23.16
C LYS A 20 -0.24 7.32 -23.12
N GLN A 21 0.77 6.62 -22.58
CA GLN A 21 0.73 5.16 -22.45
C GLN A 21 -0.43 4.68 -21.57
N MET A 22 -0.75 5.38 -20.46
CA MET A 22 -1.89 5.02 -19.60
C MET A 22 -3.25 5.14 -20.32
N LEU A 23 -3.34 5.96 -21.37
CA LEU A 23 -4.54 6.12 -22.19
C LEU A 23 -4.58 5.14 -23.36
N THR A 24 -3.42 4.84 -23.96
CA THR A 24 -3.36 4.09 -25.22
C THR A 24 -3.05 2.63 -25.05
N PHE A 25 -2.30 2.24 -24.01
CA PHE A 25 -1.90 0.85 -23.80
C PHE A 25 -2.89 0.14 -22.89
N THR A 26 -3.16 -1.10 -23.25
CA THR A 26 -3.71 -2.10 -22.33
C THR A 26 -2.70 -2.45 -21.25
N LYS A 27 -3.18 -2.95 -20.10
CA LYS A 27 -2.30 -3.39 -19.00
C LYS A 27 -1.28 -4.45 -19.44
N SER A 28 -1.64 -5.30 -20.41
CA SER A 28 -0.75 -6.32 -20.98
C SER A 28 0.41 -5.71 -21.76
N GLU A 29 0.11 -4.76 -22.65
CA GLU A 29 1.12 -4.04 -23.43
C GLU A 29 2.10 -3.28 -22.54
N MET A 30 1.61 -2.66 -21.47
CA MET A 30 2.47 -2.00 -20.48
C MET A 30 3.41 -2.97 -19.77
N LYS A 31 2.94 -4.19 -19.45
CA LYS A 31 3.78 -5.24 -18.85
C LYS A 31 4.86 -5.71 -19.84
N THR A 32 4.51 -5.92 -21.11
CA THR A 32 5.47 -6.27 -22.17
C THR A 32 6.52 -5.17 -22.34
N PHE A 33 6.10 -3.91 -22.42
CA PHE A 33 6.99 -2.75 -22.47
C PHE A 33 7.96 -2.72 -21.28
N ALA A 34 7.47 -3.03 -20.07
CA ALA A 34 8.29 -3.10 -18.87
C ALA A 34 9.27 -4.29 -18.89
N ALA A 35 8.84 -5.46 -19.36
CA ALA A 35 9.64 -6.68 -19.44
C ALA A 35 10.83 -6.54 -20.40
N GLN A 36 10.69 -5.75 -21.46
CA GLN A 36 11.77 -5.37 -22.37
C GLN A 36 12.82 -4.44 -21.74
N GLY A 37 12.64 -4.03 -20.48
CA GLY A 37 13.60 -3.19 -19.77
C GLY A 37 13.40 -1.69 -19.99
N ASN A 38 12.34 -1.26 -20.68
CA ASN A 38 12.09 0.16 -20.98
C ASN A 38 11.78 1.03 -19.75
N LEU A 39 11.55 0.41 -18.58
CA LEU A 39 11.42 1.12 -17.31
C LEU A 39 12.74 1.32 -16.55
N ARG A 40 13.89 0.92 -17.12
CA ARG A 40 15.22 1.17 -16.52
C ARG A 40 15.54 2.67 -16.64
N GLY A 41 15.85 3.32 -15.53
CA GLY A 41 16.13 4.77 -15.50
C GLY A 41 14.92 5.68 -15.75
N ASN A 42 13.70 5.14 -15.77
CA ASN A 42 12.48 5.93 -15.85
C ASN A 42 12.10 6.42 -14.44
N SER A 43 11.97 7.75 -14.28
CA SER A 43 11.64 8.40 -13.00
C SER A 43 10.28 7.97 -12.42
N PHE A 44 9.38 7.49 -13.29
CA PHE A 44 8.01 7.10 -12.94
C PHE A 44 7.80 5.58 -12.87
N ARG A 45 8.88 4.80 -12.77
CA ARG A 45 8.80 3.34 -12.59
C ARG A 45 7.82 2.95 -11.48
N SER A 46 7.83 3.68 -10.37
CA SER A 46 6.91 3.46 -9.23
C SER A 46 5.42 3.55 -9.61
N ILE A 47 5.06 4.37 -10.59
CA ILE A 47 3.67 4.51 -11.06
C ILE A 47 3.24 3.31 -11.89
N TYR A 48 4.09 2.84 -12.81
CA TYR A 48 3.81 1.60 -13.56
C TYR A 48 3.59 0.42 -12.60
N TRP A 49 4.43 0.29 -11.57
CA TRP A 49 4.28 -0.77 -10.57
C TRP A 49 2.96 -0.67 -9.79
N ARG A 50 2.53 0.54 -9.41
CA ARG A 50 1.22 0.72 -8.77
C ARG A 50 0.06 0.27 -9.67
N VAL A 51 0.15 0.47 -10.97
CA VAL A 51 -0.86 -0.03 -11.92
C VAL A 51 -0.77 -1.55 -12.08
N PHE A 52 0.43 -2.10 -12.16
CA PHE A 52 0.64 -3.55 -12.31
C PHE A 52 0.12 -4.34 -11.11
N LEU A 53 0.38 -3.82 -9.90
CA LEU A 53 -0.05 -4.36 -8.61
C LEU A 53 -1.47 -3.97 -8.23
N GLU A 54 -2.22 -3.33 -9.14
CA GLU A 54 -3.64 -2.98 -8.92
C GLU A 54 -3.90 -1.99 -7.79
N CYS A 55 -2.84 -1.33 -7.30
CA CYS A 55 -2.98 -0.19 -6.40
C CYS A 55 -3.63 1.00 -7.12
N PHE A 56 -3.36 1.14 -8.42
CA PHE A 56 -3.97 2.15 -9.29
C PHE A 56 -4.73 1.50 -10.44
N PRO A 57 -5.92 2.01 -10.80
CA PRO A 57 -6.57 1.64 -12.05
C PRO A 57 -5.77 2.15 -13.25
N THR A 58 -5.97 1.56 -14.44
CA THR A 58 -5.30 2.03 -15.67
C THR A 58 -5.67 3.48 -16.01
N ASN A 59 -6.92 3.86 -15.78
CA ASN A 59 -7.38 5.23 -15.98
C ASN A 59 -6.90 6.15 -14.84
N PHE A 60 -5.94 7.03 -15.15
CA PHE A 60 -5.32 7.92 -14.19
C PHE A 60 -6.27 8.96 -13.55
N LYS A 61 -7.43 9.24 -14.17
CA LYS A 61 -8.45 10.14 -13.59
C LYS A 61 -8.97 9.64 -12.24
N HIS A 62 -8.87 8.34 -11.97
CA HIS A 62 -9.34 7.73 -10.73
C HIS A 62 -8.22 7.45 -9.72
N TRP A 63 -6.96 7.81 -10.00
CA TRP A 63 -5.84 7.53 -9.10
C TRP A 63 -5.98 8.22 -7.75
N SER A 64 -6.46 9.47 -7.72
CA SER A 64 -6.65 10.21 -6.47
C SER A 64 -7.63 9.48 -5.54
N ALA A 65 -8.80 9.11 -6.07
CA ALA A 65 -9.82 8.40 -5.30
C ALA A 65 -9.36 7.00 -4.86
N ALA A 66 -8.66 6.27 -5.73
CA ALA A 66 -8.09 4.96 -5.39
C ALA A 66 -7.04 5.07 -4.27
N LEU A 67 -6.17 6.08 -4.34
CA LEU A 67 -5.14 6.34 -3.34
C LEU A 67 -5.75 6.71 -1.99
N GLU A 68 -6.75 7.58 -1.99
CA GLU A 68 -7.47 7.98 -0.79
C GLU A 68 -8.14 6.78 -0.12
N LYS A 69 -8.90 5.99 -0.88
CA LYS A 69 -9.54 4.77 -0.39
C LYS A 69 -8.51 3.81 0.22
N SER A 70 -7.42 3.54 -0.48
CA SER A 70 -6.37 2.64 0.00
C SER A 70 -5.72 3.14 1.30
N ARG A 71 -5.46 4.45 1.42
CA ARG A 71 -4.90 5.06 2.65
C ARG A 71 -5.87 4.99 3.81
N GLN A 72 -7.16 5.23 3.56
CA GLN A 72 -8.21 5.09 4.57
C GLN A 72 -8.31 3.65 5.05
N THR A 73 -8.37 2.68 4.13
CA THR A 73 -8.38 1.25 4.47
C THR A 73 -7.16 0.86 5.30
N TYR A 74 -5.96 1.27 4.90
CA TYR A 74 -4.75 1.01 5.67
C TYR A 74 -4.82 1.63 7.08
N THR A 75 -5.24 2.89 7.18
CA THR A 75 -5.35 3.58 8.48
C THR A 75 -6.32 2.87 9.42
N SER A 76 -7.48 2.44 8.91
CA SER A 76 -8.46 1.69 9.68
C SER A 76 -7.91 0.34 10.14
N LEU A 77 -7.32 -0.44 9.24
CA LEU A 77 -6.72 -1.74 9.57
C LEU A 77 -5.57 -1.60 10.57
N HIS A 78 -4.71 -0.60 10.39
CA HIS A 78 -3.60 -0.33 11.30
C HIS A 78 -4.13 0.02 12.70
N LYS A 79 -5.20 0.81 12.80
CA LYS A 79 -5.82 1.13 14.08
C LYS A 79 -6.39 -0.11 14.76
N GLU A 80 -7.08 -0.97 14.03
CA GLU A 80 -7.70 -2.19 14.55
C GLU A 80 -6.64 -3.22 15.00
N VAL A 81 -5.66 -3.51 14.14
CA VAL A 81 -4.72 -4.63 14.33
C VAL A 81 -3.52 -4.25 15.22
N ILE A 82 -3.00 -3.02 15.08
CA ILE A 82 -1.75 -2.60 15.74
C ILE A 82 -2.03 -1.73 16.96
N LEU A 83 -3.05 -0.86 16.91
CA LEU A 83 -3.41 0.03 18.02
C LEU A 83 -4.57 -0.47 18.88
N GLY A 84 -5.22 -1.59 18.51
CA GLY A 84 -6.27 -2.21 19.30
C GLY A 84 -5.70 -2.83 20.57
N ASP A 85 -5.50 -2.02 21.63
CA ASP A 85 -5.17 -2.54 22.95
C ASP A 85 -6.47 -3.04 23.61
N PRO A 86 -6.58 -4.33 23.98
CA PRO A 86 -7.73 -4.87 24.70
C PRO A 86 -8.05 -4.10 25.99
N ARG A 87 -7.08 -3.37 26.57
CA ARG A 87 -7.28 -2.51 27.75
C ARG A 87 -8.02 -1.21 27.44
N SER A 88 -7.97 -0.76 26.19
CA SER A 88 -8.59 0.49 25.72
C SER A 88 -10.01 0.29 25.20
N ALA A 89 -10.37 -0.94 24.83
CA ALA A 89 -11.75 -1.32 24.58
C ALA A 89 -12.49 -1.25 25.92
N GLN A 90 -13.57 -0.46 26.00
CA GLN A 90 -14.49 -0.57 27.13
C GLN A 90 -14.85 -2.05 27.28
N ILE A 91 -14.64 -2.60 28.48
CA ILE A 91 -14.94 -3.99 28.83
C ILE A 91 -16.46 -4.17 28.69
N SER A 92 -16.93 -4.38 27.46
CA SER A 92 -18.33 -4.52 27.10
C SER A 92 -18.62 -5.92 26.57
N GLY A 93 -17.84 -6.90 27.02
CA GLY A 93 -17.97 -8.32 26.71
C GLY A 93 -18.05 -9.13 27.98
N ASP A 94 -18.63 -10.34 27.88
CA ASP A 94 -18.65 -11.31 28.98
C ASP A 94 -17.21 -11.68 29.36
N LEU A 95 -16.80 -11.32 30.58
CA LEU A 95 -15.46 -11.59 31.13
C LEU A 95 -15.14 -13.08 31.22
N GLN A 96 -16.15 -13.96 31.22
CA GLN A 96 -15.94 -15.41 31.13
C GLN A 96 -15.44 -15.83 29.74
N ILE A 97 -15.75 -15.04 28.71
CA ILE A 97 -15.43 -15.33 27.30
C ILE A 97 -14.26 -14.48 26.81
N ASP A 98 -14.17 -13.21 27.21
CA ASP A 98 -13.13 -12.29 26.73
C ASP A 98 -12.26 -11.75 27.89
N ASN A 99 -11.22 -12.52 28.19
CA ASN A 99 -10.24 -12.21 29.22
C ASN A 99 -8.82 -12.57 28.74
N PRO A 100 -7.75 -12.10 29.43
CA PRO A 100 -6.36 -12.32 29.01
C PRO A 100 -5.94 -13.78 28.85
N LEU A 101 -6.64 -14.72 29.51
CA LEU A 101 -6.36 -16.15 29.46
C LEU A 101 -7.36 -16.92 28.60
N SER A 102 -8.29 -16.22 27.94
CA SER A 102 -9.31 -16.86 27.13
C SER A 102 -8.69 -17.55 25.92
N LEU A 103 -9.07 -18.82 25.75
CA LEU A 103 -8.72 -19.61 24.57
C LEU A 103 -9.77 -19.48 23.46
N HIS A 104 -10.82 -18.69 23.65
CA HIS A 104 -11.89 -18.54 22.67
C HIS A 104 -11.36 -17.81 21.41
N GLU A 105 -11.67 -18.31 20.21
CA GLU A 105 -11.13 -17.76 18.94
C GLU A 105 -11.48 -16.29 18.71
N LYS A 106 -12.64 -15.87 19.21
CA LYS A 106 -13.13 -14.49 19.10
C LYS A 106 -12.73 -13.60 20.28
N SER A 107 -11.86 -14.07 21.19
CA SER A 107 -11.38 -13.23 22.29
C SER A 107 -10.45 -12.14 21.74
N THR A 108 -10.73 -10.89 22.13
CA THR A 108 -9.93 -9.71 21.79
C THR A 108 -8.50 -9.87 22.30
N TRP A 109 -8.34 -10.44 23.49
CA TRP A 109 -7.03 -10.74 24.09
C TRP A 109 -6.24 -11.78 23.29
N ARG A 110 -6.88 -12.89 22.91
CA ARG A 110 -6.23 -13.94 22.10
C ARG A 110 -5.76 -13.38 20.76
N ILE A 111 -6.61 -12.61 20.07
CA ILE A 111 -6.27 -11.95 18.80
C ILE A 111 -5.11 -10.97 19.00
N TYR A 112 -5.16 -10.14 20.04
CA TYR A 112 -4.09 -9.19 20.36
C TYR A 112 -2.74 -9.87 20.56
N PHE A 113 -2.67 -10.92 21.41
CA PHE A 113 -1.40 -11.62 21.65
C PHE A 113 -0.87 -12.30 20.39
N SER A 114 -1.74 -12.92 19.58
CA SER A 114 -1.37 -13.48 18.28
C SER A 114 -0.80 -12.42 17.34
N ASN A 115 -1.41 -11.23 17.31
CA ASN A 115 -0.92 -10.11 16.50
C ASN A 115 0.44 -9.61 17.00
N GLN A 116 0.66 -9.49 18.32
CA GLN A 116 1.95 -9.08 18.87
C GLN A 116 3.07 -10.09 18.55
N GLU A 117 2.79 -11.39 18.63
CA GLU A 117 3.75 -12.43 18.25
C GLU A 117 4.11 -12.34 16.76
N LEU A 118 3.11 -12.19 15.89
CA LEU A 118 3.32 -12.00 14.45
C LEU A 118 4.14 -10.74 14.16
N LEU A 119 3.82 -9.61 14.80
CA LEU A 119 4.57 -8.37 14.66
C LEU A 119 6.02 -8.51 15.12
N SER A 120 6.28 -9.27 16.19
CA SER A 120 7.65 -9.56 16.65
C SER A 120 8.45 -10.31 15.58
N LYS A 121 7.87 -11.33 14.95
CA LYS A 121 8.51 -12.09 13.87
C LYS A 121 8.80 -11.20 12.65
N ILE A 122 7.82 -10.39 12.23
CA ILE A 122 8.00 -9.42 11.15
C ILE A 122 9.14 -8.44 11.47
N ARG A 123 9.18 -7.89 12.69
CA ARG A 123 10.24 -6.96 13.11
C ARG A 123 11.62 -7.61 13.03
N GLN A 124 11.74 -8.85 13.50
CA GLN A 124 13.00 -9.60 13.43
C GLN A 124 13.49 -9.76 11.98
N ASP A 125 12.58 -10.13 11.06
CA ASP A 125 12.92 -10.27 9.65
C ASP A 125 13.30 -8.93 8.99
N VAL A 126 12.59 -7.85 9.32
CA VAL A 126 12.89 -6.49 8.85
C VAL A 126 14.26 -6.02 9.35
N THR A 127 14.63 -6.28 10.60
CA THR A 127 15.95 -5.89 11.14
C THR A 127 17.11 -6.64 10.46
N ARG A 128 16.84 -7.81 9.88
CA ARG A 128 17.85 -8.66 9.24
C ARG A 128 18.03 -8.38 7.74
N THR A 129 17.12 -7.63 7.11
CA THR A 129 17.11 -7.38 5.66
C THR A 129 17.61 -5.97 5.35
#